data_AF-A0A0M0T1S1-F1
#
_entry.id   AF-A0A0M0T1S1-F1
#
_cell.length_a   1.000
_cell.length_b   1.000
_cell.length_c   1.000
_cell.angle_alpha   90.00
_cell.angle_beta   90.00
_cell.angle_gamma   90.00
#
_symmetry.space_group_name_H-M   'P 1'
#
loop_
_entity.id
_entity.type
_entity.pdbx_description
1 polymer ?
#
loop_
_entity_poly.entity_id
_entity_poly.type
_entity_poly.pdbx_seq_one_letter_code
_entity_poly.pdbx_strand_id
1 'polypeptide(L)'
;MEHVHTQTEALATLYEEMHQKTKTGMWIMLAAFLALSNTLEKPVYAMIVPLLYFSYDMFVQRKRFALVAEYTSQASARRLYQVHVLIGILQYGALAGLIVWAVDRPNTSFLIGLIIVVIPFYWICRKTLEFVSRKIDPTYVTEKEINQAR
;
A
#
# COMPACT_ATOMS: atom_id res chain seq x y z
N MET A 1 -15.07 -19.07 24.87
CA MET A 1 -14.07 -17.98 24.87
C MET A 1 -12.86 -18.31 23.97
N GLU A 2 -12.48 -19.57 23.85
CA GLU A 2 -11.37 -20.07 23.01
C GLU A 2 -11.55 -19.82 21.49
N HIS A 3 -12.79 -19.94 20.98
CA HIS A 3 -13.11 -19.67 19.57
C HIS A 3 -12.99 -18.19 19.15
N VAL A 4 -13.19 -17.24 20.08
CA VAL A 4 -13.09 -15.80 19.78
C VAL A 4 -11.62 -15.38 19.73
N HIS A 5 -10.79 -15.97 20.59
CA HIS A 5 -9.36 -15.70 20.67
C HIS A 5 -8.58 -16.25 19.47
N THR A 6 -8.95 -17.43 18.98
CA THR A 6 -8.35 -18.06 17.79
C THR A 6 -8.72 -17.35 16.49
N GLN A 7 -9.93 -16.78 16.39
CA GLN A 7 -10.32 -15.95 15.25
C GLN A 7 -9.56 -14.62 15.20
N THR A 8 -9.23 -14.02 16.35
CA THR A 8 -8.48 -12.76 16.42
C THR A 8 -7.00 -12.95 16.06
N GLU A 9 -6.38 -14.05 16.48
CA GLU A 9 -4.99 -14.38 16.10
C GLU A 9 -4.85 -14.69 14.61
N ALA A 10 -5.73 -15.52 14.04
CA ALA A 10 -5.71 -15.84 12.62
C ALA A 10 -5.92 -14.59 11.73
N LEU A 11 -6.81 -13.69 12.15
CA LEU A 11 -7.05 -12.42 11.48
C LEU A 11 -5.85 -11.48 11.58
N ALA A 12 -5.19 -11.43 12.74
CA ALA A 12 -3.96 -10.65 12.93
C ALA A 12 -2.81 -11.16 12.04
N THR A 13 -2.59 -12.47 11.97
CA THR A 13 -1.58 -13.07 11.08
C THR A 13 -1.89 -12.77 9.61
N LEU A 14 -3.17 -12.82 9.21
CA LEU A 14 -3.60 -12.45 7.87
C LEU A 14 -3.24 -10.98 7.56
N TYR A 15 -3.52 -10.06 8.49
CA TYR A 15 -3.16 -8.65 8.34
C TYR A 15 -1.63 -8.42 8.30
N GLU A 16 -0.84 -9.18 9.06
CA GLU A 16 0.62 -9.10 9.04
C GLU A 16 1.21 -9.54 7.69
N GLU A 17 0.80 -10.72 7.22
CA GLU A 17 1.22 -11.23 5.91
C GLU A 17 0.81 -10.28 4.77
N MET A 18 -0.34 -9.61 4.92
CA MET A 18 -0.80 -8.62 3.97
C MET A 18 0.15 -7.43 3.90
N HIS A 19 0.54 -6.86 5.05
CA HIS A 19 1.35 -5.65 5.12
C HIS A 19 2.81 -5.89 4.68
N GLN A 20 3.40 -7.01 5.09
CA GLN A 20 4.78 -7.35 4.77
C GLN A 20 4.98 -7.66 3.28
N LYS A 21 4.06 -8.42 2.65
CA LYS A 21 4.11 -8.71 1.20
C LYS A 21 3.93 -7.42 0.38
N THR A 22 3.05 -6.51 0.81
CA THR A 22 2.83 -5.23 0.12
C THR A 22 4.04 -4.30 0.21
N LYS A 23 4.74 -4.26 1.36
CA LYS A 23 5.97 -3.48 1.54
C LYS A 23 7.11 -3.97 0.65
N THR A 24 7.35 -5.27 0.59
CA THR A 24 8.40 -5.86 -0.27
C THR A 24 8.11 -5.63 -1.75
N GLY A 25 6.86 -5.85 -2.18
CA GLY A 25 6.46 -5.60 -3.56
C GLY A 25 6.62 -4.14 -4.00
N MET A 26 6.37 -3.18 -3.11
CA MET A 26 6.56 -1.75 -3.39
C MET A 26 8.02 -1.40 -3.69
N TRP A 27 8.97 -1.96 -2.93
CA TRP A 27 10.40 -1.75 -3.18
C TRP A 27 10.86 -2.42 -4.49
N ILE A 28 10.34 -3.61 -4.80
CA ILE A 28 10.60 -4.29 -6.07
C ILE A 28 10.08 -3.46 -7.25
N MET A 29 8.86 -2.94 -7.14
CA MET A 29 8.24 -2.07 -8.14
C MET A 29 9.05 -0.78 -8.35
N LEU A 30 9.51 -0.15 -7.28
CA LEU A 30 10.35 1.05 -7.37
C LEU A 30 11.70 0.74 -8.04
N ALA A 31 12.34 -0.38 -7.69
CA ALA A 31 13.59 -0.81 -8.31
C ALA A 31 13.41 -1.10 -9.81
N ALA A 32 12.33 -1.79 -10.19
CA ALA A 32 11.98 -2.05 -11.58
C ALA A 32 11.70 -0.76 -12.36
N PHE A 33 10.98 0.19 -11.76
CA PHE A 33 10.76 1.51 -12.35
C PHE A 33 12.08 2.24 -12.61
N LEU A 34 12.98 2.31 -11.62
CA LEU A 34 14.27 2.98 -11.75
C LEU A 34 15.18 2.31 -12.80
N ALA A 35 15.18 0.98 -12.87
CA ALA A 35 15.94 0.25 -13.87
C ALA A 35 15.40 0.54 -15.29
N LEU A 36 14.07 0.51 -15.46
CA LEU A 36 13.43 0.75 -16.73
C LEU A 36 13.54 2.23 -17.16
N SER A 37 13.42 3.18 -16.23
CA SER A 37 13.53 4.61 -16.51
C SER A 37 14.93 5.02 -16.98
N ASN A 38 15.97 4.29 -16.57
CA ASN A 38 17.35 4.52 -17.00
C ASN A 38 17.68 3.89 -18.37
N THR A 39 16.86 2.96 -18.86
CA THR A 39 17.09 2.24 -20.12
C THR A 39 16.22 2.74 -21.26
N LEU A 40 15.07 3.35 -20.95
CA LEU A 40 14.17 3.90 -21.95
C LEU A 40 14.56 5.33 -22.36
N GLU A 41 14.42 5.63 -23.65
CA GLU A 41 14.66 6.98 -24.20
C GLU A 41 13.77 8.05 -23.55
N LYS A 42 12.56 7.67 -23.14
CA LYS A 42 11.65 8.54 -22.37
C LYS A 42 11.31 7.88 -21.03
N PRO A 43 11.80 8.43 -19.91
CA PRO A 43 11.53 7.91 -18.56
C PRO A 43 10.04 7.79 -18.23
N VAL A 44 9.17 8.59 -18.85
CA VAL A 44 7.72 8.55 -18.66
C VAL A 44 7.11 7.19 -19.03
N TYR A 45 7.69 6.46 -19.98
CA TYR A 45 7.19 5.14 -20.36
C TYR A 45 7.43 4.09 -19.28
N ALA A 46 8.40 4.30 -18.38
CA ALA A 46 8.59 3.44 -17.21
C ALA A 46 7.40 3.51 -16.24
N MET A 47 6.50 4.50 -16.36
CA MET A 47 5.24 4.60 -15.61
C MET A 47 4.32 3.39 -15.81
N ILE A 48 4.54 2.58 -16.86
CA ILE A 48 3.87 1.28 -17.02
C ILE A 48 4.06 0.38 -15.79
N VAL A 49 5.23 0.44 -15.14
CA VAL A 49 5.58 -0.39 -13.97
C VAL A 49 4.70 -0.07 -12.76
N PRO A 50 4.63 1.18 -12.26
CA PRO A 50 3.74 1.50 -11.14
C PRO A 50 2.25 1.33 -11.48
N LEU A 51 1.82 1.52 -12.74
CA LEU A 51 0.43 1.30 -13.16
C LEU A 51 0.03 -0.19 -13.11
N LEU A 52 0.88 -1.08 -13.63
CA LEU A 52 0.66 -2.52 -13.57
C LEU A 52 0.69 -3.01 -12.12
N TYR A 53 1.64 -2.53 -11.33
CA TYR A 53 1.74 -2.91 -9.92
C TYR A 53 0.53 -2.41 -9.11
N PHE A 54 0.05 -1.19 -9.35
CA PHE A 54 -1.19 -0.70 -8.72
C PHE A 54 -2.39 -1.60 -9.06
N SER A 55 -2.55 -1.97 -10.33
CA SER A 55 -3.64 -2.83 -10.77
C SER A 55 -3.59 -4.21 -10.09
N TYR A 56 -2.38 -4.78 -9.99
CA TYR A 56 -2.14 -6.02 -9.26
C TYR A 56 -2.44 -5.89 -7.76
N ASP A 57 -1.95 -4.83 -7.12
CA ASP A 57 -2.16 -4.54 -5.70
C ASP A 57 -3.65 -4.38 -5.38
N MET A 58 -4.42 -3.66 -6.21
CA MET A 58 -5.88 -3.53 -6.07
C MET A 58 -6.61 -4.87 -6.18
N PHE A 59 -6.19 -5.75 -7.09
CA PHE A 59 -6.76 -7.09 -7.23
C PHE A 59 -6.45 -7.97 -6.01
N VAL A 60 -5.21 -7.93 -5.53
CA VAL A 60 -4.75 -8.67 -4.36
C VAL A 60 -5.46 -8.19 -3.10
N GLN A 61 -5.57 -6.88 -2.89
CA GLN A 61 -6.29 -6.29 -1.77
C GLN A 61 -7.77 -6.67 -1.80
N ARG A 62 -8.42 -6.70 -2.98
CA ARG A 62 -9.81 -7.14 -3.10
C ARG A 62 -10.01 -8.57 -2.59
N LYS A 63 -9.14 -9.51 -2.98
CA LYS A 63 -9.18 -10.90 -2.49
C LYS A 63 -8.96 -10.97 -0.99
N ARG A 64 -8.02 -10.18 -0.48
CA ARG A 64 -7.68 -10.12 0.95
C ARG A 64 -8.82 -9.60 1.81
N PHE A 65 -9.47 -8.52 1.39
CA PHE A 65 -10.65 -8.02 2.12
C PHE A 65 -11.86 -8.94 1.99
N ALA A 66 -11.95 -9.78 0.95
CA ALA A 66 -12.95 -10.84 0.91
C ALA A 66 -12.71 -11.88 2.02
N LEU A 67 -11.45 -12.27 2.27
CA LEU A 67 -11.10 -13.16 3.39
C LEU A 67 -11.37 -12.50 4.75
N VAL A 68 -11.00 -11.23 4.92
CA VAL A 68 -11.32 -10.46 6.15
C VAL A 68 -12.83 -10.42 6.41
N ALA A 69 -13.66 -10.38 5.37
CA ALA A 69 -15.11 -10.40 5.51
C ALA A 69 -15.64 -11.70 6.13
N GLU A 70 -14.91 -12.82 6.03
CA GLU A 70 -15.25 -14.11 6.63
C GLU A 70 -15.07 -14.09 8.16
N TYR A 71 -14.13 -13.29 8.66
CA TYR A 71 -13.82 -13.16 10.09
C TYR A 71 -14.47 -11.93 10.75
N THR A 72 -15.05 -11.02 9.97
CA THR A 72 -15.64 -9.76 10.45
C THR A 72 -17.07 -9.59 9.94
N SER A 73 -17.37 -8.51 9.21
CA SER A 73 -18.62 -8.31 8.49
C SER A 73 -18.33 -7.82 7.07
N GLN A 74 -19.15 -8.22 6.10
CA GLN A 74 -19.02 -7.75 4.71
C GLN A 74 -19.05 -6.22 4.60
N ALA A 75 -19.82 -5.53 5.45
CA ALA A 75 -19.91 -4.08 5.45
C ALA A 75 -18.60 -3.42 5.91
N SER A 76 -17.96 -3.95 6.98
CA SER A 76 -16.65 -3.49 7.46
C SER A 76 -15.58 -3.73 6.40
N ALA A 77 -15.48 -4.96 5.89
CA ALA A 77 -14.50 -5.34 4.89
C ALA A 77 -14.61 -4.51 3.60
N ARG A 78 -15.84 -4.21 3.14
CA ARG A 78 -16.05 -3.33 1.97
C ARG A 78 -15.57 -1.90 2.24
N ARG A 79 -15.87 -1.33 3.42
CA ARG A 79 -15.42 0.02 3.78
C ARG A 79 -13.89 0.08 3.93
N LEU A 80 -13.28 -0.92 4.55
CA LEU A 80 -11.83 -1.05 4.67
C LEU A 80 -11.18 -1.12 3.28
N TYR A 81 -11.73 -1.93 2.37
CA TYR A 81 -11.26 -2.00 0.98
C TYR A 81 -11.36 -0.63 0.28
N GLN A 82 -12.49 0.07 0.40
CA GLN A 82 -12.67 1.39 -0.21
C GLN A 82 -11.64 2.40 0.29
N VAL A 83 -11.36 2.42 1.59
CA VAL A 83 -10.34 3.32 2.17
C VAL A 83 -8.95 2.95 1.65
N HIS A 84 -8.62 1.65 1.58
CA HIS A 84 -7.34 1.21 1.03
C HIS A 84 -7.18 1.57 -0.44
N VAL A 85 -8.22 1.42 -1.26
CA VAL A 85 -8.23 1.85 -2.66
C VAL A 85 -8.01 3.36 -2.76
N LEU A 86 -8.72 4.16 -1.96
CA LEU A 86 -8.60 5.62 -1.98
C LEU A 86 -7.18 6.07 -1.60
N ILE A 87 -6.63 5.50 -0.53
CA ILE A 87 -5.26 5.79 -0.10
C ILE A 87 -4.25 5.32 -1.15
N GLY A 88 -4.48 4.16 -1.77
CA GLY A 88 -3.69 3.69 -2.91
C GLY A 88 -3.69 4.72 -4.04
N ILE A 89 -4.86 5.16 -4.51
CA ILE A 89 -4.97 6.18 -5.57
C ILE A 89 -4.16 7.43 -5.23
N LEU A 90 -4.22 7.90 -3.97
CA LEU A 90 -3.43 9.06 -3.53
C LEU A 90 -1.93 8.79 -3.59
N GLN A 91 -1.46 7.65 -3.05
CA GLN A 91 -0.04 7.30 -3.01
C GLN A 91 0.55 7.10 -4.42
N TYR A 92 -0.10 6.30 -5.26
CA TYR A 92 0.33 6.06 -6.63
C TYR A 92 0.16 7.30 -7.51
N GLY A 93 -0.86 8.12 -7.25
CA GLY A 93 -1.05 9.41 -7.91
C GLY A 93 0.07 10.40 -7.59
N ALA A 94 0.53 10.47 -6.33
CA ALA A 94 1.67 11.29 -5.94
C ALA A 94 2.96 10.81 -6.63
N LEU A 95 3.19 9.50 -6.71
CA LEU A 95 4.33 8.93 -7.44
C LEU A 95 4.24 9.24 -8.94
N ALA A 96 3.08 9.04 -9.57
CA ALA A 96 2.88 9.36 -10.98
C ALA A 96 3.08 10.86 -11.25
N GLY A 97 2.57 11.73 -10.39
CA GLY A 97 2.80 13.17 -10.47
C GLY A 97 4.28 13.54 -10.38
N LEU A 98 5.03 12.88 -9.49
CA LEU A 98 6.49 13.06 -9.41
C LEU A 98 7.19 12.58 -10.71
N ILE A 99 6.80 11.43 -11.25
CA ILE A 99 7.36 10.89 -12.49
C ILE A 99 7.14 11.88 -13.64
N VAL A 100 5.92 12.38 -13.81
CA VAL A 100 5.56 13.37 -14.84
C VAL A 100 6.34 14.67 -14.65
N TRP A 101 6.42 15.17 -13.41
CA TRP A 101 7.18 16.38 -13.09
C TRP A 101 8.69 16.23 -13.35
N ALA A 102 9.22 15.01 -13.25
CA ALA A 102 10.64 14.73 -13.44
C ALA A 102 11.04 14.39 -14.89
N VAL A 103 10.10 14.31 -15.85
CA VAL A 103 10.37 13.82 -17.22
C VAL A 103 11.53 14.55 -17.92
N ASP A 104 11.56 15.87 -17.82
CA ASP A 104 12.59 16.70 -18.47
C ASP A 104 13.71 17.13 -17.50
N ARG A 105 13.79 16.50 -16.33
CA ARG A 105 14.74 16.86 -15.26
C ARG A 105 15.80 15.78 -15.05
N PRO A 106 16.97 16.13 -14.47
CA PRO A 106 17.96 15.14 -14.08
C PRO A 106 17.37 14.11 -13.11
N ASN A 107 17.84 12.87 -13.18
CA ASN A 107 17.40 11.78 -12.27
C ASN A 107 17.57 12.15 -10.79
N THR A 108 18.53 12.99 -10.43
CA THR A 108 18.70 13.50 -9.07
C THR A 108 17.48 14.28 -8.59
N SER A 109 16.80 15.03 -9.46
CA SER A 109 15.56 15.74 -9.12
C SER A 109 14.42 14.78 -8.80
N PHE A 110 14.32 13.66 -9.53
CA PHE A 110 13.36 12.59 -9.19
C PHE A 110 13.65 12.01 -7.80
N LEU A 111 14.90 11.65 -7.51
CA LEU A 111 15.29 11.09 -6.22
C LEU A 111 15.03 12.07 -5.06
N ILE A 112 15.33 13.35 -5.26
CA ILE A 112 15.04 14.40 -4.27
C ILE A 112 13.53 14.51 -4.04
N GLY A 113 12.72 14.58 -5.10
CA GLY A 113 11.27 14.64 -4.97
C GLY A 113 10.69 13.37 -4.32
N LEU A 114 11.28 12.20 -4.58
CA LEU A 114 10.90 10.96 -3.93
C LEU A 114 11.13 11.03 -2.42
N ILE A 115 12.32 11.48 -2.00
CA ILE A 115 12.71 11.54 -0.58
C ILE A 115 11.95 12.64 0.17
N ILE A 116 11.75 13.80 -0.45
CA ILE A 116 11.16 14.97 0.23
C ILE A 116 9.64 14.96 0.17
N VAL A 117 9.04 14.44 -0.89
CA VAL A 117 7.59 14.53 -1.12
C VAL A 117 6.94 13.16 -0.98
N VAL A 118 7.31 12.20 -1.82
CA VAL A 118 6.56 10.93 -1.92
C VAL A 118 6.72 10.07 -0.68
N ILE A 119 7.93 9.93 -0.13
CA ILE A 119 8.16 9.12 1.09
C ILE A 119 7.45 9.70 2.32
N PRO A 120 7.55 11.01 2.64
CA PRO A 120 6.80 11.60 3.74
C PRO A 120 5.28 11.52 3.52
N PHE A 121 4.82 11.76 2.29
CA PHE A 121 3.41 11.62 1.95
C PHE A 121 2.90 10.18 2.13
N TYR A 122 3.71 9.18 1.78
CA TYR A 122 3.41 7.78 2.03
C TYR A 122 3.23 7.50 3.53
N TRP A 123 4.10 8.04 4.37
CA TRP A 123 3.98 7.94 5.83
C TRP A 123 2.70 8.55 6.38
N ILE A 124 2.32 9.75 5.88
CA ILE A 124 1.06 10.40 6.24
C ILE A 124 -0.12 9.52 5.83
N CYS A 125 -0.14 9.06 4.59
CA CYS A 125 -1.17 8.16 4.06
C CYS A 125 -1.31 6.88 4.90
N ARG A 126 -0.17 6.28 5.30
CA ARG A 126 -0.17 5.10 6.17
C ARG A 126 -0.78 5.42 7.54
N LYS A 127 -0.44 6.55 8.14
CA LYS A 127 -1.00 6.97 9.44
C LYS A 127 -2.51 7.22 9.35
N THR A 128 -2.96 7.88 8.30
CA THR A 128 -4.38 8.10 8.03
C THR A 128 -5.10 6.78 7.81
N LEU A 129 -4.51 5.86 7.04
CA LEU A 129 -5.07 4.54 6.80
C LEU A 129 -5.22 3.74 8.10
N GLU A 130 -4.18 3.70 8.94
CA GLU A 130 -4.23 3.06 10.26
C GLU A 130 -5.34 3.66 11.13
N PHE A 131 -5.44 4.99 11.19
CA PHE A 131 -6.44 5.69 12.00
C PHE A 131 -7.88 5.43 11.53
N VAL A 132 -8.14 5.58 10.23
CA VAL A 132 -9.47 5.39 9.66
C VAL A 132 -9.89 3.92 9.71
N SER A 133 -8.96 2.99 9.46
CA SER A 133 -9.25 1.56 9.51
C SER A 133 -9.67 1.11 10.90
N ARG A 134 -8.99 1.59 11.97
CA ARG A 134 -9.40 1.33 13.37
C ARG A 134 -10.77 1.90 13.73
N LYS A 135 -11.14 3.04 13.11
CA LYS A 135 -12.47 3.63 13.33
C LYS A 135 -13.58 2.83 12.63
N ILE A 136 -13.27 2.18 11.53
CA ILE A 136 -14.20 1.32 10.77
C ILE A 136 -14.32 -0.05 11.45
N ASP A 137 -13.18 -0.61 11.87
CA ASP A 137 -13.09 -1.90 12.51
C ASP A 137 -12.19 -1.80 13.76
N PRO A 138 -12.77 -1.83 14.98
CA PRO A 138 -12.01 -1.77 16.22
C PRO A 138 -11.06 -2.97 16.41
N THR A 139 -11.30 -4.08 15.70
CA THR A 139 -10.43 -5.26 15.70
C THR A 139 -9.31 -5.19 14.67
N TYR A 140 -9.20 -4.08 13.93
CA TYR A 140 -8.13 -3.84 12.99
C TYR A 140 -6.78 -3.76 13.69
N VAL A 141 -5.96 -4.79 13.51
CA VAL A 141 -4.61 -4.85 14.08
C VAL A 141 -3.61 -4.28 13.07
N THR A 142 -2.79 -3.34 13.53
CA THR A 142 -1.73 -2.74 12.70
C THR A 142 -0.43 -3.53 12.79
N GLU A 143 0.40 -3.47 11.74
CA GLU A 143 1.74 -4.10 11.68
C GLU A 143 2.65 -3.76 12.89
N LYS A 144 2.43 -2.61 13.55
CA LYS A 144 3.13 -2.22 14.78
C LYS A 144 2.69 -2.97 16.03
N GLU A 145 1.41 -3.30 16.15
CA GLU A 145 0.86 -3.98 17.33
C GLU A 145 1.23 -5.46 17.34
N ILE A 146 1.35 -6.06 16.15
CA ILE A 146 1.74 -7.46 16.00
C ILE A 146 3.21 -7.66 16.42
N ASN A 147 4.08 -6.73 16.03
CA ASN A 147 5.49 -6.73 16.43
C ASN A 147 5.73 -6.37 17.91
N GLN A 148 4.74 -5.80 18.61
CA GLN A 148 4.84 -5.48 20.05
C GLN A 148 4.22 -6.56 20.95
N ALA A 149 3.41 -7.46 20.40
CA ALA A 149 2.81 -8.59 21.10
C ALA A 149 3.71 -9.85 21.09
N ARG A 150 4.93 -9.73 20.54
CA ARG A 150 5.93 -10.79 20.40
C ARG A 150 7.20 -10.40 21.17
#